data_AF-A0A2K0UHY6-F1
#
_entry.id   AF-A0A2K0UHY6-F1
#
_cell.length_a   1.000
_cell.length_b   1.000
_cell.length_c   1.000
_cell.angle_alpha   90.00
_cell.angle_beta   90.00
_cell.angle_gamma   90.00
#
_symmetry.space_group_name_H-M   'P 1'
#
loop_
_entity.id
_entity.type
_entity.pdbx_description
1 polymer ?
#
loop_
_entity_poly.entity_id
_entity_poly.type
_entity_poly.pdbx_seq_one_letter_code
_entity_poly.pdbx_strand_id
1 'polypeptide(L)'
;MVADLPLTTIPPSRPHTHTVIFLHDNRIFARDTVNQLHEATDLSWRSIIQNFASTRWVFPQAPTDEPLIPSGLSISTGIQHGVHRGQPSWWRDDTDDGDEERRLRNMLPGLRERVRELQKVIRNEVVMLGGRWDRIILGGIGHGAGMALLALLSLQGSSSMDVDGSRPQHLGTFVGISGQIPVSDIRLPSTQQLFSPNHISPAENQVLKKTPMLLQYCSNGGEAYVEQGRTFREVVVESGVEDVCWKEYEDAYPFLNSPRGVEDMKGFLKDRMNMRPNW
;
A
#
# COMPACT_ATOMS: atom_id res chain seq x y z
N MET A 1 -23.07 -3.00 -0.55
CA MET A 1 -21.98 -3.66 -1.33
C MET A 1 -20.78 -2.73 -1.29
N VAL A 2 -19.57 -3.26 -1.07
CA VAL A 2 -18.32 -2.46 -1.12
C VAL A 2 -18.00 -2.19 -2.60
N ALA A 3 -17.84 -0.93 -2.96
CA ALA A 3 -17.51 -0.52 -4.33
C ALA A 3 -16.16 -1.10 -4.77
N ASP A 4 -16.00 -1.33 -6.07
CA ASP A 4 -14.74 -1.79 -6.64
C ASP A 4 -13.84 -0.60 -6.97
N LEU A 5 -12.59 -0.66 -6.51
CA LEU A 5 -11.57 0.30 -6.91
C LEU A 5 -11.15 0.03 -8.37
N PRO A 6 -10.95 1.06 -9.20
CA PRO A 6 -10.32 0.89 -10.50
C PRO A 6 -8.90 0.36 -10.31
N LEU A 7 -8.51 -0.65 -11.09
CA LEU A 7 -7.21 -1.29 -10.99
C LEU A 7 -6.43 -1.12 -12.29
N THR A 8 -5.19 -0.63 -12.18
CA THR A 8 -4.19 -0.83 -13.24
C THR A 8 -3.41 -2.10 -12.92
N THR A 9 -3.28 -3.02 -13.88
CA THR A 9 -2.62 -4.31 -13.62
C THR A 9 -1.60 -4.66 -14.68
N ILE A 10 -0.47 -5.21 -14.25
CA ILE A 10 0.54 -5.80 -15.12
C ILE A 10 0.48 -7.32 -14.92
N PRO A 11 0.08 -8.11 -15.93
CA PRO A 11 0.03 -9.56 -15.81
C PRO A 11 1.44 -10.15 -15.75
N PRO A 12 1.63 -11.30 -15.08
CA PRO A 12 2.90 -12.01 -15.12
C PRO A 12 3.13 -12.59 -16.53
N SER A 13 4.39 -12.62 -16.96
CA SER A 13 4.81 -13.22 -18.25
C SER A 13 5.20 -14.71 -18.12
N ARG A 14 5.24 -15.22 -16.89
CA ARG A 14 5.42 -16.64 -16.52
C ARG A 14 4.26 -17.08 -15.64
N PRO A 15 4.11 -18.39 -15.31
CA PRO A 15 3.08 -18.83 -14.37
C PRO A 15 3.06 -17.98 -13.10
N HIS A 16 1.86 -17.54 -12.72
CA HIS A 16 1.63 -16.62 -11.61
C HIS A 16 1.97 -17.26 -10.27
N THR A 17 2.92 -16.68 -9.54
CA THR A 17 3.35 -17.20 -8.23
C THR A 17 3.17 -16.22 -7.09
N HIS A 18 3.21 -14.92 -7.38
CA HIS A 18 3.08 -13.85 -6.39
C HIS A 18 2.26 -12.69 -6.97
N THR A 19 1.60 -11.92 -6.10
CA THR A 19 0.99 -10.65 -6.47
C THR A 19 1.59 -9.54 -5.61
N VAL A 20 1.98 -8.44 -6.25
CA VAL A 20 2.23 -7.16 -5.59
C VAL A 20 0.99 -6.28 -5.72
N ILE A 21 0.45 -5.81 -4.60
CA ILE A 21 -0.57 -4.77 -4.52
C ILE A 21 0.13 -3.50 -4.04
N PHE A 22 0.28 -2.52 -4.93
CA PHE A 22 1.10 -1.34 -4.68
C PHE A 22 0.30 -0.04 -4.85
N LEU A 23 0.22 0.75 -3.78
CA LEU A 23 -0.60 1.96 -3.73
C LEU A 23 0.24 3.20 -4.03
N HIS A 24 -0.31 4.08 -4.87
CA HIS A 24 0.33 5.33 -5.29
C HIS A 24 0.34 6.39 -4.18
N ASP A 25 1.19 7.41 -4.33
CA ASP A 25 1.23 8.55 -3.42
C ASP A 25 0.07 9.55 -3.65
N ASN A 26 -0.10 10.50 -2.73
CA ASN A 26 -1.11 11.56 -2.82
C ASN A 26 -1.00 12.31 -4.15
N ARG A 27 -2.14 12.55 -4.79
CA ARG A 27 -2.26 13.33 -6.03
C ARG A 27 -1.52 12.75 -7.24
N ILE A 28 -1.01 11.52 -7.13
CA ILE A 28 -0.39 10.76 -8.22
C ILE A 28 -1.37 9.69 -8.71
N PHE A 29 -1.53 9.50 -10.02
CA PHE A 29 -2.36 8.39 -10.52
C PHE A 29 -1.61 7.06 -10.44
N ALA A 30 -2.35 5.95 -10.29
CA ALA A 30 -1.81 4.59 -10.28
C ALA A 30 -0.90 4.31 -11.49
N ARG A 31 -1.28 4.78 -12.69
CA ARG A 31 -0.48 4.65 -13.92
C ARG A 31 0.87 5.40 -13.84
N ASP A 32 0.93 6.51 -13.13
CA ASP A 32 2.14 7.32 -13.02
C ASP A 32 3.11 6.63 -12.04
N THR A 33 2.59 6.00 -10.98
CA THR A 33 3.37 5.10 -10.12
C THR A 33 3.90 3.87 -10.88
N VAL A 34 3.15 3.31 -11.83
CA VAL A 34 3.65 2.25 -12.72
C VAL A 34 4.90 2.74 -13.49
N ASN A 35 4.84 3.95 -14.06
CA ASN A 35 5.97 4.53 -14.78
C ASN A 35 7.17 4.76 -13.83
N GLN A 36 6.95 5.29 -12.64
CA GLN A 36 8.00 5.50 -11.64
C GLN A 36 8.71 4.19 -11.26
N LEU A 37 7.96 3.09 -11.06
CA LEU A 37 8.55 1.78 -10.77
C LEU A 37 9.26 1.16 -11.98
N HIS A 38 8.89 1.53 -13.20
CA HIS A 38 9.61 1.13 -14.41
C HIS A 38 10.90 1.93 -14.62
N GLU A 39 10.93 3.20 -14.25
CA GLU A 39 12.10 4.08 -14.35
C GLU A 39 13.13 3.79 -13.25
N ALA A 40 12.69 3.34 -12.07
CA ALA A 40 13.58 2.91 -11.00
C ALA A 40 14.22 1.55 -11.32
N THR A 41 15.52 1.57 -11.64
CA THR A 41 16.28 0.37 -12.04
C THR A 41 17.25 -0.12 -10.99
N ASP A 42 17.58 -1.40 -11.04
CA ASP A 42 18.66 -2.00 -10.28
C ASP A 42 20.04 -1.73 -10.93
N LEU A 43 21.12 -2.31 -10.37
CA LEU A 43 22.48 -2.16 -10.91
C LEU A 43 22.67 -2.79 -12.30
N SER A 44 21.72 -3.62 -12.73
CA SER A 44 21.67 -4.25 -14.06
C SER A 44 20.73 -3.53 -15.02
N TRP A 45 20.30 -2.31 -14.69
CA TRP A 45 19.37 -1.50 -15.49
C TRP A 45 18.00 -2.16 -15.72
N ARG A 46 17.59 -3.06 -14.82
CA ARG A 46 16.26 -3.69 -14.84
C ARG A 46 15.38 -3.09 -13.76
N SER A 47 14.15 -2.72 -14.13
CA SER A 47 13.16 -2.27 -13.15
C SER A 47 12.77 -3.37 -12.17
N ILE A 48 12.21 -2.97 -11.01
CA ILE A 48 11.69 -3.95 -10.04
C ILE A 48 10.61 -4.85 -10.64
N ILE A 49 9.79 -4.32 -11.56
CA ILE A 49 8.75 -5.07 -12.28
C ILE A 49 9.39 -6.10 -13.21
N GLN A 50 10.36 -5.69 -14.02
CA GLN A 50 11.07 -6.57 -14.97
C GLN A 50 11.87 -7.67 -14.27
N ASN A 51 12.26 -7.46 -13.01
CA ASN A 51 12.98 -8.45 -12.23
C ASN A 51 12.12 -9.67 -11.87
N PHE A 52 10.78 -9.61 -11.87
CA PHE A 52 9.95 -10.74 -11.41
C PHE A 52 8.86 -11.15 -12.42
N ALA A 53 9.20 -12.04 -13.37
CA ALA A 53 8.29 -12.41 -14.46
C ALA A 53 7.06 -13.23 -14.04
N SER A 54 7.13 -13.94 -12.92
CA SER A 54 6.00 -14.70 -12.35
C SER A 54 5.13 -13.86 -11.42
N THR A 55 5.41 -12.58 -11.27
CA THR A 55 4.71 -11.68 -10.35
C THR A 55 3.68 -10.84 -11.11
N ARG A 56 2.44 -10.88 -10.63
CA ARG A 56 1.39 -9.95 -11.05
C ARG A 56 1.53 -8.66 -10.26
N TRP A 57 1.37 -7.51 -10.91
CA TRP A 57 1.35 -6.22 -10.22
C TRP A 57 -0.03 -5.59 -10.34
N VAL A 58 -0.56 -5.10 -9.23
CA VAL A 58 -1.89 -4.52 -9.11
C VAL A 58 -1.74 -3.16 -8.45
N PHE A 59 -2.26 -2.13 -9.11
CA PHE A 59 -2.19 -0.75 -8.67
C PHE A 59 -3.61 -0.21 -8.54
N PRO A 60 -4.20 -0.27 -7.33
CA PRO A 60 -5.50 0.32 -7.07
C PRO A 60 -5.44 1.84 -7.21
N GLN A 61 -6.47 2.42 -7.81
CA GLN A 61 -6.62 3.87 -8.01
C GLN A 61 -7.50 4.46 -6.90
N ALA A 62 -6.95 5.38 -6.11
CA ALA A 62 -7.73 6.13 -5.14
C ALA A 62 -8.80 6.99 -5.83
N PRO A 63 -9.93 7.28 -5.17
CA PRO A 63 -10.92 8.24 -5.67
C PRO A 63 -10.29 9.59 -5.97
N THR A 64 -10.86 10.27 -6.97
CA THR A 64 -10.58 11.66 -7.26
C THR A 64 -11.59 12.57 -6.57
N ASP A 65 -11.19 13.80 -6.30
CA ASP A 65 -12.06 14.87 -5.80
C ASP A 65 -13.12 15.34 -6.83
N GLU A 66 -12.88 15.07 -8.12
CA GLU A 66 -13.86 15.29 -9.18
C GLU A 66 -14.55 13.99 -9.62
N PRO A 67 -15.84 14.04 -10.01
CA PRO A 67 -16.56 12.90 -10.56
C PRO A 67 -15.93 12.38 -11.86
N LEU A 68 -16.00 11.07 -12.07
CA LEU A 68 -15.68 10.45 -13.36
C LEU A 68 -16.62 11.01 -14.44
N ILE A 69 -16.04 11.72 -15.41
CA ILE A 69 -16.78 12.15 -16.60
C ILE A 69 -16.59 11.09 -17.69
N PRO A 70 -17.68 10.62 -18.33
CA PRO A 70 -17.56 9.78 -19.52
C PRO A 70 -16.69 10.49 -20.56
N SER A 71 -15.60 9.84 -21.01
CA SER A 71 -14.83 10.41 -22.12
C SER A 71 -15.69 10.49 -23.38
N GLY A 72 -15.37 11.41 -24.29
CA GLY A 72 -15.98 11.45 -25.62
C GLY A 72 -15.83 10.13 -26.39
N LEU A 73 -14.78 9.35 -26.10
CA LEU A 73 -14.58 7.99 -26.59
C LEU A 73 -15.58 6.99 -25.98
N SER A 74 -16.00 7.16 -24.73
CA SER A 74 -17.06 6.33 -24.13
C SER A 74 -18.41 6.54 -24.80
N ILE A 75 -18.70 7.79 -25.14
CA ILE A 75 -19.95 8.19 -25.77
C ILE A 75 -20.02 7.61 -27.20
N SER A 76 -18.89 7.51 -27.91
CA SER A 76 -18.86 6.99 -29.28
C SER A 76 -18.68 5.47 -29.40
N THR A 77 -18.05 4.81 -28.42
CA THR A 77 -17.71 3.37 -28.51
C THR A 77 -18.55 2.46 -27.61
N GLY A 78 -19.32 3.01 -26.65
CA GLY A 78 -20.05 2.21 -25.66
C GLY A 78 -19.15 1.52 -24.62
N ILE A 79 -17.83 1.70 -24.70
CA ILE A 79 -16.86 1.21 -23.72
C ILE A 79 -16.68 2.31 -22.67
N GLN A 80 -16.96 2.02 -21.39
CA GLN A 80 -16.75 2.96 -20.29
C GLN A 80 -15.27 3.32 -20.14
N HIS A 81 -14.85 4.39 -20.80
CA HIS A 81 -13.58 5.07 -20.61
C HIS A 81 -13.84 6.33 -19.77
N GLY A 82 -13.96 6.20 -18.46
CA GLY A 82 -14.00 7.36 -17.58
C GLY A 82 -12.66 8.09 -17.61
N VAL A 83 -12.65 9.41 -17.82
CA VAL A 83 -11.44 10.19 -17.53
C VAL A 83 -11.50 10.55 -16.06
N HIS A 84 -10.56 10.02 -15.27
CA HIS A 84 -10.33 10.52 -13.92
C HIS A 84 -9.86 11.98 -14.05
N ARG A 85 -10.72 12.93 -13.66
CA ARG A 85 -10.35 14.33 -13.45
C ARG A 85 -10.11 14.58 -11.96
N GLY A 86 -9.49 15.70 -11.62
CA GLY A 86 -9.12 16.00 -10.25
C GLY A 86 -7.84 15.30 -9.79
N GLN A 87 -7.52 15.43 -8.51
CA GLN A 87 -6.34 14.85 -7.89
C GLN A 87 -6.72 13.60 -7.08
N PRO A 88 -6.13 12.43 -7.37
CA PRO A 88 -6.46 11.21 -6.64
C PRO A 88 -5.91 11.29 -5.22
N SER A 89 -6.70 10.88 -4.24
CA SER A 89 -6.24 10.89 -2.85
C SER A 89 -6.88 9.79 -2.02
N TRP A 90 -6.05 9.17 -1.18
CA TRP A 90 -6.47 8.11 -0.28
C TRP A 90 -7.26 8.61 0.93
N TRP A 91 -6.99 9.83 1.36
CA TRP A 91 -7.69 10.54 2.42
C TRP A 91 -7.57 12.04 2.17
N ARG A 92 -8.56 12.81 2.61
CA ARG A 92 -8.53 14.26 2.45
C ARG A 92 -7.66 14.88 3.52
N ASP A 93 -6.71 15.72 3.10
CA ASP A 93 -6.07 16.67 3.99
C ASP A 93 -7.07 17.81 4.22
N ASP A 94 -8.01 17.60 5.15
CA ASP A 94 -8.95 18.64 5.56
C ASP A 94 -8.17 19.82 6.14
N THR A 95 -8.72 21.03 5.97
CA THR A 95 -8.12 22.25 6.49
C THR A 95 -7.90 22.13 7.99
N ASP A 96 -6.65 22.31 8.42
CA ASP A 96 -6.30 22.31 9.84
C ASP A 96 -7.01 23.47 10.53
N ASP A 97 -8.04 23.15 11.31
CA ASP A 97 -8.79 24.09 12.13
C ASP A 97 -8.27 24.13 13.58
N GLY A 98 -7.13 23.48 13.84
CA GLY A 98 -6.48 23.36 15.14
C GLY A 98 -7.01 22.21 16.01
N ASP A 99 -8.07 21.51 15.59
CA ASP A 99 -8.66 20.37 16.31
C ASP A 99 -8.41 19.05 15.58
N GLU A 100 -7.22 18.49 15.80
CA GLU A 100 -6.77 17.21 15.23
C GLU A 100 -7.74 16.06 15.56
N GLU A 101 -8.28 16.00 16.78
CA GLU A 101 -9.21 14.93 17.18
C GLU A 101 -10.52 15.00 16.38
N ARG A 102 -11.06 16.20 16.14
CA ARG A 102 -12.23 16.40 15.28
C ARG A 102 -11.90 16.07 13.82
N ARG A 103 -10.75 16.51 13.31
CA ARG A 103 -10.28 16.20 11.95
C ARG A 103 -10.22 14.69 11.72
N LEU A 104 -9.57 13.96 12.63
CA LEU A 104 -9.47 12.50 12.55
C LEU A 104 -10.83 11.82 12.63
N ARG A 105 -11.68 12.22 13.56
CA ARG A 105 -13.02 11.67 13.73
C ARG A 105 -13.87 11.80 12.46
N ASN A 106 -13.77 12.94 11.77
CA ASN A 106 -14.47 13.17 10.51
C ASN A 106 -13.92 12.32 9.36
N MET A 107 -12.61 12.04 9.37
CA MET A 107 -11.93 11.25 8.35
C MET A 107 -12.15 9.73 8.51
N LEU A 108 -12.32 9.25 9.74
CA LEU A 108 -12.43 7.81 10.07
C LEU A 108 -13.44 7.02 9.22
N PRO A 109 -14.68 7.50 8.96
CA PRO A 109 -15.64 6.76 8.15
C PRO A 109 -15.14 6.50 6.73
N GLY A 110 -14.54 7.50 6.08
CA GLY A 110 -13.98 7.38 4.73
C GLY A 110 -12.79 6.43 4.69
N LEU A 111 -11.89 6.54 5.66
CA LEU A 111 -10.73 5.64 5.80
C LEU A 111 -11.16 4.18 5.98
N ARG A 112 -12.17 3.92 6.83
CA ARG A 112 -12.71 2.57 7.03
C ARG A 112 -13.33 2.00 5.76
N GLU A 113 -13.98 2.83 4.95
CA GLU A 113 -14.48 2.40 3.65
C GLU A 113 -13.33 2.01 2.71
N ARG A 114 -12.30 2.87 2.58
CA ARG A 114 -11.12 2.58 1.74
C ARG A 114 -10.39 1.32 2.18
N VAL A 115 -10.24 1.10 3.49
CA VAL A 115 -9.67 -0.13 4.04
C VAL A 115 -10.47 -1.36 3.59
N ARG A 116 -11.80 -1.33 3.64
CA ARG A 116 -12.63 -2.48 3.21
C ARG A 116 -12.49 -2.77 1.71
N GLU A 117 -12.40 -1.73 0.88
CA GLU A 117 -12.16 -1.89 -0.55
C GLU A 117 -10.79 -2.52 -0.82
N LEU A 118 -9.74 -2.04 -0.15
CA LEU A 118 -8.40 -2.61 -0.27
C LEU A 118 -8.35 -4.06 0.21
N GLN A 119 -9.03 -4.39 1.31
CA GLN A 119 -9.15 -5.77 1.77
C GLN A 119 -9.89 -6.66 0.78
N LYS A 120 -10.86 -6.13 0.02
CA LYS A 120 -11.51 -6.85 -1.08
C LYS A 120 -10.51 -7.14 -2.20
N VAL A 121 -9.68 -6.16 -2.59
CA VAL A 121 -8.61 -6.34 -3.57
C VAL A 121 -7.61 -7.42 -3.11
N ILE A 122 -7.15 -7.36 -1.86
CA ILE A 122 -6.24 -8.36 -1.29
C ILE A 122 -6.86 -9.76 -1.38
N ARG A 123 -8.10 -9.94 -0.93
CA ARG A 123 -8.79 -11.25 -0.99
C ARG A 123 -8.94 -11.78 -2.41
N ASN A 124 -9.30 -10.92 -3.37
CA ASN A 124 -9.43 -11.32 -4.77
C ASN A 124 -8.10 -11.83 -5.35
N GLU A 125 -6.99 -11.17 -5.02
CA GLU A 125 -5.66 -11.58 -5.46
C GLU A 125 -5.17 -12.87 -4.76
N VAL A 126 -5.54 -13.07 -3.49
CA VAL A 126 -5.31 -14.33 -2.77
C VAL A 126 -6.05 -15.50 -3.41
N VAL A 127 -7.31 -15.30 -3.83
CA VAL A 127 -8.07 -16.32 -4.55
C VAL A 127 -7.37 -16.70 -5.86
N MET A 128 -6.83 -15.72 -6.61
CA MET A 128 -6.05 -16.01 -7.83
C MET A 128 -4.75 -16.79 -7.55
N LEU A 129 -4.22 -16.71 -6.33
CA LEU A 129 -3.04 -17.47 -5.88
C LEU A 129 -3.39 -18.80 -5.19
N GLY A 130 -4.65 -19.23 -5.23
CA GLY A 130 -5.13 -20.47 -4.63
C GLY A 130 -5.14 -20.44 -3.10
N GLY A 131 -5.53 -19.30 -2.51
CA GLY A 131 -5.61 -19.15 -1.06
C GLY A 131 -4.27 -18.85 -0.36
N ARG A 132 -3.20 -18.62 -1.13
CA ARG A 132 -1.84 -18.40 -0.59
C ARG A 132 -1.60 -16.94 -0.21
N TRP A 133 -1.95 -16.61 1.02
CA TRP A 133 -1.69 -15.29 1.63
C TRP A 133 -0.19 -14.94 1.72
N ASP A 134 0.67 -15.96 1.92
CA ASP A 134 2.14 -15.85 1.94
C ASP A 134 2.76 -15.41 0.60
N ARG A 135 1.95 -15.26 -0.45
CA ARG A 135 2.36 -14.86 -1.80
C ARG A 135 1.91 -13.45 -2.18
N ILE A 136 1.26 -12.74 -1.27
CA ILE A 136 0.87 -11.34 -1.42
C ILE A 136 1.97 -10.44 -0.86
N ILE A 137 2.40 -9.48 -1.67
CA ILE A 137 3.23 -8.35 -1.27
C ILE A 137 2.32 -7.13 -1.26
N LEU A 138 2.16 -6.48 -0.12
CA LEU A 138 1.35 -5.27 0.03
C LEU A 138 2.27 -4.08 0.24
N GLY A 139 2.00 -2.94 -0.39
CA GLY A 139 2.87 -1.79 -0.20
C GLY A 139 2.39 -0.52 -0.87
N GLY A 140 3.23 0.51 -0.83
CA GLY A 140 2.96 1.75 -1.52
C GLY A 140 4.02 2.82 -1.27
N ILE A 141 3.74 4.02 -1.78
CA ILE A 141 4.55 5.23 -1.59
C ILE A 141 3.71 6.27 -0.84
N GLY A 142 4.30 6.97 0.14
CA GLY A 142 3.67 8.12 0.81
C GLY A 142 2.31 7.79 1.40
N HIS A 143 1.24 8.47 0.94
CA HIS A 143 -0.12 8.17 1.38
C HIS A 143 -0.53 6.72 1.09
N GLY A 144 -0.08 6.17 -0.05
CA GLY A 144 -0.35 4.79 -0.42
C GLY A 144 0.26 3.78 0.56
N ALA A 145 1.48 4.03 1.03
CA ALA A 145 2.09 3.20 2.07
C ALA A 145 1.29 3.25 3.38
N GLY A 146 0.79 4.44 3.77
CA GLY A 146 -0.12 4.62 4.89
C GLY A 146 -1.38 3.78 4.79
N MET A 147 -2.09 3.89 3.66
CA MET A 147 -3.30 3.10 3.44
C MET A 147 -3.06 1.61 3.40
N ALA A 148 -1.94 1.20 2.80
CA ALA A 148 -1.54 -0.20 2.77
C ALA A 148 -1.30 -0.73 4.19
N LEU A 149 -0.63 0.06 5.04
CA LEU A 149 -0.42 -0.29 6.45
C LEU A 149 -1.76 -0.35 7.22
N LEU A 150 -2.66 0.63 7.03
CA LEU A 150 -3.99 0.62 7.65
C LEU A 150 -4.83 -0.58 7.22
N ALA A 151 -4.74 -0.96 5.94
CA ALA A 151 -5.40 -2.15 5.42
C ALA A 151 -4.86 -3.42 6.10
N LEU A 152 -3.54 -3.53 6.29
CA LEU A 152 -2.87 -4.64 6.98
C LEU A 152 -3.18 -4.70 8.48
N LEU A 153 -3.15 -3.56 9.18
CA LEU A 153 -3.57 -3.43 10.58
C LEU A 153 -5.00 -3.94 10.80
N SER A 154 -5.86 -3.71 9.80
CA SER A 154 -7.26 -4.14 9.80
C SER A 154 -7.45 -5.56 9.27
N LEU A 155 -6.41 -6.15 8.66
CA LEU A 155 -6.49 -7.45 8.01
C LEU A 155 -6.43 -8.53 9.08
N GLN A 156 -7.60 -9.02 9.44
CA GLN A 156 -7.75 -10.13 10.37
C GLN A 156 -8.08 -11.40 9.60
N GLY A 157 -7.68 -12.54 10.14
CA GLY A 157 -8.38 -13.78 9.82
C GLY A 157 -9.77 -13.68 10.39
N SER A 158 -10.76 -13.33 9.57
CA SER A 158 -12.13 -13.17 10.03
C SER A 158 -12.59 -14.42 10.78
N SER A 159 -13.31 -14.21 11.88
CA SER A 159 -13.99 -15.27 12.63
C SER A 159 -15.03 -16.00 11.78
N SER A 160 -15.54 -15.36 10.72
CA SER A 160 -16.26 -16.02 9.63
C SER A 160 -15.29 -16.69 8.67
N MET A 161 -15.49 -17.99 8.43
CA MET A 161 -14.75 -18.73 7.39
C MET A 161 -14.80 -17.93 6.08
N ASP A 162 -13.63 -17.61 5.52
CA ASP A 162 -13.56 -17.20 4.13
C ASP A 162 -14.08 -18.36 3.25
N VAL A 163 -14.62 -18.02 2.08
CA VAL A 163 -15.34 -18.93 1.15
C VAL A 163 -14.53 -20.20 0.77
N ASP A 164 -13.22 -20.20 1.04
CA ASP A 164 -12.28 -21.28 0.70
C ASP A 164 -11.59 -21.91 1.94
N GLY A 165 -12.01 -21.56 3.16
CA GLY A 165 -11.51 -22.16 4.41
C GLY A 165 -10.08 -21.75 4.83
N SER A 166 -9.36 -20.93 4.06
CA SER A 166 -8.02 -20.45 4.40
C SER A 166 -8.08 -19.13 5.20
N ARG A 167 -7.45 -19.11 6.38
CA ARG A 167 -7.28 -17.88 7.18
C ARG A 167 -5.89 -17.29 6.95
N PRO A 168 -5.73 -15.96 6.79
CA PRO A 168 -4.43 -15.34 6.72
C PRO A 168 -3.64 -15.62 8.02
N GLN A 169 -2.46 -16.19 7.90
CA GLN A 169 -1.50 -16.28 9.01
C GLN A 169 -0.52 -15.11 8.98
N HIS A 170 -0.14 -14.66 7.77
CA HIS A 170 0.66 -13.49 7.46
C HIS A 170 0.50 -13.19 5.96
N LEU A 171 0.82 -11.97 5.53
CA LEU A 171 1.12 -11.71 4.12
C LEU A 171 2.55 -12.15 3.82
N GLY A 172 2.90 -12.23 2.54
CA GLY A 172 4.27 -12.50 2.12
C GLY A 172 5.24 -11.45 2.65
N THR A 173 5.04 -10.19 2.28
CA THR A 173 5.76 -9.04 2.85
C THR A 173 4.94 -7.75 2.75
N PHE A 174 5.37 -6.74 3.51
CA PHE A 174 4.99 -5.35 3.32
C PHE A 174 6.16 -4.52 2.79
N VAL A 175 5.91 -3.59 1.86
CA VAL A 175 6.92 -2.63 1.38
C VAL A 175 6.37 -1.21 1.45
N GLY A 176 6.87 -0.43 2.41
CA GLY A 176 6.53 0.98 2.57
C GLY A 176 7.68 1.86 2.09
N ILE A 177 7.42 2.70 1.10
CA ILE A 177 8.37 3.71 0.64
C ILE A 177 7.85 5.05 1.13
N SER A 178 8.68 5.81 1.84
CA SER A 178 8.38 7.21 2.17
C SER A 178 7.06 7.37 2.92
N GLY A 179 6.70 6.39 3.76
CA GLY A 179 5.33 6.23 4.22
C GLY A 179 4.84 7.37 5.11
N GLN A 180 3.57 7.74 4.91
CA GLN A 180 2.88 8.77 5.66
C GLN A 180 1.57 8.20 6.22
N ILE A 181 1.09 8.75 7.33
CA ILE A 181 -0.18 8.36 7.95
C ILE A 181 -1.01 9.62 8.21
N PRO A 182 -2.35 9.52 8.26
CA PRO A 182 -3.22 10.68 8.40
C PRO A 182 -3.24 11.27 9.83
N VAL A 183 -2.22 11.03 10.66
CA VAL A 183 -2.15 11.45 12.07
C VAL A 183 -0.80 12.10 12.37
N SER A 184 -0.81 13.12 13.22
CA SER A 184 0.43 13.72 13.77
C SER A 184 0.73 13.28 15.21
N ASP A 185 -0.28 12.81 15.95
CA ASP A 185 -0.12 12.29 17.32
C ASP A 185 -0.80 10.92 17.47
N ILE A 186 0.00 9.90 17.76
CA ILE A 186 -0.47 8.52 17.93
C ILE A 186 -1.25 8.28 19.23
N ARG A 187 -1.18 9.22 20.18
CA ARG A 187 -1.81 9.11 21.50
C ARG A 187 -3.28 9.52 21.51
N LEU A 188 -3.77 10.13 20.43
CA LEU A 188 -5.15 10.58 20.33
C LEU A 188 -6.15 9.40 20.31
N PRO A 189 -7.33 9.52 20.94
CA PRO A 189 -8.35 8.49 20.91
C PRO A 189 -8.80 8.09 19.50
N SER A 190 -8.95 9.05 18.59
CA SER A 190 -9.31 8.75 17.19
C SER A 190 -8.18 8.00 16.46
N THR A 191 -6.93 8.22 16.84
CA THR A 191 -5.78 7.45 16.33
C THR A 191 -5.84 5.99 16.79
N GLN A 192 -6.24 5.73 18.04
CA GLN A 192 -6.46 4.35 18.50
C GLN A 192 -7.56 3.64 17.69
N GLN A 193 -8.62 4.36 17.29
CA GLN A 193 -9.67 3.79 16.44
C GLN A 193 -9.22 3.51 15.01
N LEU A 194 -8.21 4.25 14.52
CA LEU A 194 -7.58 4.04 13.22
C LEU A 194 -6.77 2.74 13.23
N PHE A 195 -6.00 2.51 14.30
CA PHE A 195 -5.11 1.35 14.42
C PHE A 195 -5.77 0.11 15.03
N SER A 196 -6.92 0.28 15.72
CA SER A 196 -7.71 -0.81 16.29
C SER A 196 -9.15 -0.80 15.73
N PRO A 197 -9.36 -0.93 14.40
CA PRO A 197 -10.66 -0.66 13.78
C PRO A 197 -11.81 -1.61 14.16
N ASN A 198 -11.55 -2.62 15.01
CA ASN A 198 -12.55 -3.53 15.58
C ASN A 198 -12.35 -3.73 17.10
N HIS A 199 -11.75 -2.77 17.81
CA HIS A 199 -11.36 -2.88 19.24
C HIS A 199 -10.36 -4.01 19.55
N ILE A 200 -9.75 -4.59 18.52
CA ILE A 200 -8.64 -5.53 18.64
C ILE A 200 -7.36 -4.71 18.52
N SER A 201 -6.49 -4.82 19.52
CA SER A 201 -5.21 -4.12 19.52
C SER A 201 -4.33 -4.63 18.37
N PRO A 202 -3.51 -3.78 17.72
CA PRO A 202 -2.46 -4.21 16.79
C PRO A 202 -1.59 -5.34 17.36
N ALA A 203 -1.34 -5.32 18.68
CA ALA A 203 -0.59 -6.35 19.39
C ALA A 203 -1.27 -7.73 19.39
N GLU A 204 -2.56 -7.83 19.08
CA GLU A 204 -3.28 -9.10 18.97
C GLU A 204 -3.41 -9.57 17.51
N ASN A 205 -3.10 -8.69 16.53
CA ASN A 205 -3.15 -9.02 15.11
C ASN A 205 -1.94 -9.87 14.68
N GLN A 206 -2.13 -11.19 14.67
CA GLN A 206 -1.09 -12.15 14.25
C GLN A 206 -0.63 -11.99 12.79
N VAL A 207 -1.53 -11.57 11.89
CA VAL A 207 -1.19 -11.35 10.47
C VAL A 207 -0.20 -10.22 10.36
N LEU A 208 -0.48 -9.10 11.03
CA LEU A 208 0.40 -7.93 11.09
C LEU A 208 1.75 -8.30 11.69
N LYS A 209 1.76 -8.91 12.89
CA LYS A 209 2.98 -9.27 13.63
C LYS A 209 3.97 -10.09 12.80
N LYS A 210 3.44 -11.07 12.07
CA LYS A 210 4.22 -12.04 11.30
C LYS A 210 4.52 -11.61 9.87
N THR A 211 3.95 -10.50 9.38
CA THR A 211 4.24 -10.01 8.03
C THR A 211 5.56 -9.24 8.05
N PRO A 212 6.62 -9.71 7.37
CA PRO A 212 7.89 -9.00 7.30
C PRO A 212 7.74 -7.67 6.57
N MET A 213 8.35 -6.60 7.07
CA MET A 213 8.23 -5.26 6.49
C MET A 213 9.58 -4.70 6.03
N LEU A 214 9.65 -4.22 4.79
CA LEU A 214 10.71 -3.35 4.32
C LEU A 214 10.21 -1.91 4.30
N LEU A 215 10.91 -1.02 4.99
CA LEU A 215 10.57 0.39 5.04
C LEU A 215 11.75 1.23 4.55
N GLN A 216 11.52 1.96 3.47
CA GLN A 216 12.49 2.81 2.79
C GLN A 216 12.15 4.27 3.02
N TYR A 217 13.13 5.07 3.44
CA TYR A 217 12.94 6.50 3.74
C TYR A 217 14.01 7.35 3.07
N CYS A 218 13.63 8.59 2.77
CA CYS A 218 14.50 9.59 2.18
C CYS A 218 14.65 10.76 3.15
N SER A 219 15.84 10.98 3.71
CA SER A 219 16.02 11.96 4.80
C SER A 219 16.15 13.41 4.33
N ASN A 220 16.34 13.65 3.03
CA ASN A 220 16.42 14.99 2.44
C ASN A 220 15.08 15.61 2.01
N GLY A 221 13.94 15.05 2.45
CA GLY A 221 12.60 15.54 2.08
C GLY A 221 12.14 16.83 2.77
N GLY A 222 12.96 17.41 3.66
CA GLY A 222 12.58 18.53 4.53
C GLY A 222 11.93 18.08 5.85
N GLU A 223 11.86 18.99 6.82
CA GLU A 223 11.48 18.66 8.21
C GLU A 223 10.09 18.02 8.33
N ALA A 224 9.06 18.62 7.73
CA ALA A 224 7.70 18.07 7.79
C ALA A 224 7.58 16.65 7.22
N TYR A 225 8.34 16.36 6.16
CA TYR A 225 8.37 15.04 5.55
C TYR A 225 9.10 14.02 6.44
N VAL A 226 10.22 14.44 7.04
CA VAL A 226 10.97 13.61 8.00
C VAL A 226 10.10 13.31 9.23
N GLU A 227 9.34 14.28 9.72
CA GLU A 227 8.40 14.09 10.83
C GLU A 227 7.32 13.07 10.50
N GLN A 228 6.66 13.18 9.33
CA GLN A 228 5.67 12.18 8.91
C GLN A 228 6.26 10.76 8.80
N GLY A 229 7.49 10.65 8.28
CA GLY A 229 8.19 9.37 8.22
C GLY A 229 8.53 8.82 9.62
N ARG A 230 8.87 9.68 10.59
CA ARG A 230 9.05 9.28 11.99
C ARG A 230 7.74 8.80 12.60
N THR A 231 6.63 9.50 12.39
CA THR A 231 5.33 9.07 12.91
C THR A 231 4.91 7.73 12.31
N PHE A 232 5.09 7.53 11.00
CA PHE A 232 4.85 6.23 10.36
C PHE A 232 5.70 5.13 11.01
N ARG A 233 6.99 5.42 11.26
CA ARG A 233 7.89 4.49 11.93
C ARG A 233 7.44 4.14 13.34
N GLU A 234 7.06 5.13 14.13
CA GLU A 234 6.55 4.94 15.49
C GLU A 234 5.33 4.02 15.49
N VAL A 235 4.38 4.21 14.57
CA VAL A 235 3.22 3.32 14.43
C VAL A 235 3.63 1.88 14.17
N VAL A 236 4.59 1.63 13.28
CA VAL A 236 5.05 0.26 12.99
C VAL A 236 5.70 -0.38 14.23
N VAL A 237 6.51 0.38 14.97
CA VAL A 237 7.16 -0.09 16.20
C VAL A 237 6.13 -0.41 17.28
N GLU A 238 5.20 0.51 17.54
CA GLU A 238 4.13 0.34 18.54
C GLU A 238 3.13 -0.77 18.16
N SER A 239 3.04 -1.11 16.86
CA SER A 239 2.19 -2.19 16.37
C SER A 239 2.71 -3.60 16.69
N GLY A 240 3.96 -3.74 17.13
CA GLY A 240 4.55 -5.01 17.56
C GLY A 240 4.93 -5.97 16.43
N VAL A 241 5.27 -5.44 15.25
CA VAL A 241 5.76 -6.21 14.09
C VAL A 241 7.10 -6.87 14.42
N GLU A 242 7.26 -8.15 14.09
CA GLU A 242 8.41 -8.96 14.52
C GLU A 242 9.66 -8.80 13.63
N ASP A 243 9.48 -8.54 12.33
CA ASP A 243 10.57 -8.41 11.36
C ASP A 243 10.42 -7.14 10.52
N VAL A 244 11.24 -6.13 10.83
CA VAL A 244 11.23 -4.84 10.14
C VAL A 244 12.65 -4.48 9.70
N CYS A 245 12.83 -4.27 8.40
CA CYS A 245 14.06 -3.77 7.81
C CYS A 245 13.91 -2.28 7.45
N TRP A 246 14.74 -1.44 8.05
CA TRP A 246 14.78 0.00 7.79
C TRP A 246 15.92 0.33 6.84
N LYS A 247 15.62 1.13 5.80
CA LYS A 247 16.61 1.63 4.85
C LYS A 247 16.41 3.12 4.68
N GLU A 248 17.48 3.87 4.87
CA GLU A 248 17.47 5.33 4.79
C GLU A 248 18.44 5.78 3.70
N TYR A 249 18.00 6.76 2.92
CA TYR A 249 18.77 7.32 1.81
C TYR A 249 18.85 8.84 1.98
N GLU A 250 20.07 9.35 2.12
CA GLU A 250 20.32 10.78 2.27
C GLU A 250 20.15 11.50 0.92
N ASP A 251 20.57 10.90 -0.18
CA ASP A 251 20.58 11.47 -1.52
C ASP A 251 19.40 10.99 -2.37
N ALA A 252 18.18 11.05 -1.83
CA ALA A 252 16.98 10.50 -2.47
C ALA A 252 15.78 11.44 -2.51
N TYR A 253 14.96 11.28 -3.54
CA TYR A 253 13.61 11.84 -3.66
C TYR A 253 12.59 10.88 -3.02
N PRO A 254 11.37 11.33 -2.66
CA PRO A 254 10.37 10.55 -1.94
C PRO A 254 9.76 9.36 -2.72
N PHE A 255 10.45 8.84 -3.74
CA PHE A 255 10.08 7.69 -4.56
C PHE A 255 11.05 6.52 -4.32
N LEU A 256 10.84 5.39 -5.01
CA LEU A 256 11.75 4.25 -4.93
C LEU A 256 13.17 4.67 -5.33
N ASN A 257 14.11 4.61 -4.37
CA ASN A 257 15.48 5.02 -4.62
C ASN A 257 16.16 4.08 -5.62
N SER A 258 16.81 4.66 -6.64
CA SER A 258 17.53 3.91 -7.67
C SER A 258 19.03 4.23 -7.61
N PRO A 259 19.92 3.22 -7.68
CA PRO A 259 19.62 1.79 -7.74
C PRO A 259 19.45 1.13 -6.36
N ARG A 260 19.86 1.79 -5.27
CA ARG A 260 20.00 1.15 -3.94
C ARG A 260 18.67 0.65 -3.39
N GLY A 261 17.60 1.43 -3.49
CA GLY A 261 16.27 1.02 -3.05
C GLY A 261 15.72 -0.17 -3.83
N VAL A 262 15.98 -0.23 -5.14
CA VAL A 262 15.62 -1.40 -5.96
C VAL A 262 16.40 -2.64 -5.52
N GLU A 263 17.70 -2.52 -5.26
CA GLU A 263 18.52 -3.64 -4.76
C GLU A 263 18.12 -4.10 -3.36
N ASP A 264 17.84 -3.18 -2.45
CA ASP A 264 17.36 -3.49 -1.11
C ASP A 264 16.02 -4.24 -1.16
N MET A 265 15.09 -3.80 -2.03
CA MET A 265 13.81 -4.49 -2.23
C MET A 265 14.01 -5.90 -2.81
N LYS A 266 14.88 -6.06 -3.82
CA LYS A 266 15.21 -7.38 -4.37
C LYS A 266 15.83 -8.30 -3.32
N GLY A 267 16.79 -7.80 -2.56
CA GLY A 267 17.44 -8.54 -1.48
C GLY A 267 16.43 -8.99 -0.42
N PHE A 268 15.56 -8.08 0.01
CA PHE A 268 14.53 -8.39 0.99
C PHE A 268 13.54 -9.46 0.50
N LEU A 269 13.03 -9.33 -0.73
CA LEU A 269 12.13 -10.32 -1.32
C LEU A 269 12.82 -11.67 -1.54
N LYS A 270 14.11 -11.69 -1.87
CA LYS A 270 14.89 -12.92 -1.94
C LYS A 270 14.99 -13.58 -0.57
N ASP A 271 15.34 -12.83 0.47
CA ASP A 271 15.61 -13.38 1.79
C ASP A 271 14.34 -13.86 2.52
N ARG A 272 13.23 -13.13 2.37
CA ARG A 272 11.98 -13.41 3.10
C ARG A 272 11.00 -14.28 2.32
N MET A 273 11.04 -14.23 0.98
CA MET A 273 10.06 -14.90 0.12
C MET A 273 10.69 -15.93 -0.82
N ASN A 274 12.03 -16.04 -0.83
CA ASN A 274 12.78 -16.84 -1.81
C ASN A 274 12.44 -16.45 -3.26
N MET A 275 12.09 -15.19 -3.50
CA MET A 275 11.83 -14.67 -4.84
C MET A 275 13.16 -14.40 -5.54
N ARG A 276 13.36 -15.03 -6.70
CA ARG A 276 14.57 -14.86 -7.50
C ARG A 276 14.30 -13.93 -8.67
N PRO A 277 15.16 -12.92 -8.90
CA PRO A 277 15.09 -12.12 -10.10
C PRO A 277 15.20 -12.97 -11.37
N ASN A 278 14.63 -12.50 -12.46
CA ASN A 278 14.84 -13.06 -13.79
C ASN A 278 16.33 -12.95 -14.13
N TRP A 279 16.94 -14.08 -14.48
CA TRP A 279 18.28 -14.13 -15.08
C TRP A 279 18.14 -13.73 -16.55
#